data_AF-A0A833I739-F1
#
_entry.id   AF-A0A833I739-F1
#
_cell.length_a   1.000
_cell.length_b   1.000
_cell.length_c   1.000
_cell.angle_alpha   90.00
_cell.angle_beta   90.00
_cell.angle_gamma   90.00
#
_symmetry.space_group_name_H-M   'P 1'
#
loop_
_entity.id
_entity.type
_entity.pdbx_description
1 polymer ?
#
loop_
_entity_poly.entity_id
_entity_poly.type
_entity_poly.pdbx_seq_one_letter_code
_entity_poly.pdbx_strand_id
1 'polypeptide(L)' 'KVGYLVVIFLLLVWLVGLIFDWKWTYARPGSWGGNFFLDLLGPTGFRFWLGVIIVIAIVASAYLYFRVK' A
#
# COMPACT_ATOMS: atom_id res chain seq x y z
N LYS A 1 9.69 -17.10 -8.03
CA LYS A 1 8.59 -16.63 -8.92
C LYS A 1 7.24 -16.53 -8.23
N VAL A 2 6.70 -17.61 -7.63
CA VAL A 2 5.39 -17.59 -6.94
C VAL A 2 5.32 -16.50 -5.85
N GLY A 3 6.39 -16.29 -5.09
CA GLY A 3 6.44 -15.24 -4.07
C GLY A 3 6.13 -13.83 -4.61
N TYR A 4 6.63 -13.47 -5.80
CA TYR A 4 6.31 -12.16 -6.40
C TYR A 4 4.83 -12.05 -6.79
N LEU A 5 4.22 -13.13 -7.28
CA LEU A 5 2.79 -13.15 -7.59
C LEU A 5 1.94 -12.95 -6.32
N VAL A 6 2.33 -13.59 -5.22
CA VAL A 6 1.68 -13.40 -3.91
C VAL A 6 1.81 -11.95 -3.46
N VAL A 7 3.01 -11.36 -3.54
CA VAL A 7 3.24 -9.96 -3.18
C VAL A 7 2.40 -9.02 -4.04
N ILE A 8 2.41 -9.20 -5.36
CA ILE A 8 1.60 -8.39 -6.29
C ILE A 8 0.11 -8.51 -5.94
N PHE A 9 -0.39 -9.72 -5.69
CA PHE A 9 -1.78 -9.94 -5.30
C PHE A 9 -2.14 -9.21 -4.00
N LEU A 10 -1.32 -9.33 -2.96
CA LEU A 10 -1.56 -8.64 -1.68
C LEU A 10 -1.54 -7.11 -1.84
N LEU A 11 -0.59 -6.58 -2.62
CA LEU A 11 -0.52 -5.14 -2.91
C LEU A 11 -1.75 -4.66 -3.70
N LEU A 12 -2.27 -5.45 -4.63
CA LEU A 12 -3.50 -5.12 -5.35
C LEU A 12 -4.71 -5.09 -4.42
N VAL A 13 -4.85 -6.08 -3.53
CA VAL A 13 -5.92 -6.09 -2.51
C VAL A 13 -5.80 -4.87 -1.60
N TRP A 14 -4.59 -4.51 -1.19
CA TRP A 14 -4.36 -3.33 -0.37
C TRP A 14 -4.71 -2.04 -1.12
N LEU A 15 -4.33 -1.92 -2.40
CA LEU A 15 -4.68 -0.76 -3.24
C LEU A 15 -6.19 -0.62 -3.41
N VAL A 16 -6.89 -1.73 -3.66
CA VAL A 16 -8.35 -1.78 -3.74
C VAL A 16 -8.97 -1.26 -2.43
N GLY A 17 -8.54 -1.79 -1.30
CA GLY A 17 -9.05 -1.33 0.00
C GLY A 17 -8.76 0.14 0.27
N LEU A 18 -7.61 0.66 -0.18
CA LEU A 18 -7.26 2.07 -0.07
C LEU A 18 -8.17 2.96 -0.93
N ILE A 19 -8.54 2.52 -2.14
CA ILE A 19 -9.48 3.22 -3.02
C ILE A 19 -10.89 3.23 -2.41
N PHE A 20 -11.33 2.10 -1.86
CA PHE A 20 -12.63 1.95 -1.20
C PHE A 20 -12.69 2.50 0.23
N ASP A 21 -11.66 3.23 0.68
CA ASP A 21 -11.60 3.87 1.99
C ASP A 21 -11.72 2.92 3.18
N TRP A 22 -11.25 1.68 3.03
CA TRP A 22 -11.23 0.72 4.13
C TRP A 22 -10.23 1.15 5.20
N LYS A 23 -10.72 1.59 6.36
CA LYS A 23 -9.89 2.17 7.43
C LYS A 23 -8.67 1.33 7.83
N TRP A 24 -8.75 0.00 7.80
CA TRP A 24 -7.62 -0.87 8.15
C TRP A 24 -6.42 -0.75 7.18
N THR A 25 -6.63 -0.20 5.98
CA THR A 25 -5.58 -0.03 4.97
C THR A 25 -4.70 1.19 5.20
N TYR A 26 -5.12 2.16 6.02
CA TYR A 26 -4.37 3.40 6.22
C TYR A 26 -4.43 3.95 7.65
N ALA A 27 -5.35 3.47 8.50
CA ALA A 27 -5.46 3.89 9.89
C ALA A 27 -5.12 2.73 10.82
N ARG A 28 -4.28 3.00 11.84
CA ARG A 28 -4.03 2.04 12.92
C ARG A 28 -4.89 2.37 14.14
N PRO A 29 -5.71 1.43 14.63
CA PRO A 29 -6.43 1.61 15.89
C PRO A 29 -5.43 1.74 17.05
N GLY A 30 -5.56 2.79 17.86
CA GLY A 30 -4.92 2.87 19.19
C GLY A 30 -3.44 3.26 19.25
N SER A 31 -2.79 3.70 18.16
CA SER A 31 -1.40 4.19 18.25
C SER A 31 -1.31 5.72 18.14
N TRP A 32 -1.01 6.36 19.27
CA TRP A 32 -0.81 7.81 19.37
C TRP A 32 0.41 8.31 18.56
N GLY A 33 1.37 7.43 18.27
CA GLY A 33 2.57 7.74 17.45
C GLY A 33 2.58 7.14 16.04
N GLY A 34 1.67 6.21 15.71
CA GLY A 34 1.69 5.51 14.42
C GLY A 34 0.92 6.22 13.30
N ASN A 35 0.14 7.24 13.65
CA ASN A 35 -0.65 8.03 12.70
C ASN A 35 -0.01 9.40 12.39
N PHE A 36 1.25 9.66 12.77
CA PHE A 36 1.89 10.97 12.55
C PHE A 36 1.71 11.52 11.11
N PHE A 37 1.97 10.68 10.10
CA PHE A 37 1.78 11.08 8.70
C PHE A 37 0.30 11.21 8.29
N LEU A 38 -0.58 10.42 8.91
CA LEU A 38 -2.02 10.52 8.71
C LEU A 38 -2.58 11.82 9.31
N ASP A 39 -2.08 12.23 10.47
CA ASP A 39 -2.44 13.47 11.15
C ASP A 39 -1.86 14.70 10.43
N LEU A 40 -0.61 14.60 9.93
CA LEU A 40 0.07 15.67 9.21
C LEU A 40 -0.52 15.93 7.81
N LEU A 41 -0.79 14.88 7.05
CA LEU A 41 -1.25 14.99 5.65
C LEU A 41 -2.77 14.99 5.53
N GLY A 42 -3.47 14.69 6.63
CA GLY A 42 -4.88 14.36 6.63
C GLY A 42 -5.20 13.03 5.93
N PRO A 43 -6.44 12.53 6.06
CA PRO A 43 -6.85 11.25 5.50
C PRO A 43 -6.65 11.15 3.99
N THR A 44 -7.04 12.18 3.25
CA THR A 44 -6.95 12.20 1.78
C THR A 44 -5.50 12.25 1.30
N GLY A 45 -4.68 13.13 1.89
CA GLY A 45 -3.27 13.28 1.50
C GLY A 45 -2.46 12.04 1.81
N PHE A 46 -2.66 11.45 3.00
CA PHE A 46 -2.00 10.20 3.38
C PHE A 46 -2.39 9.05 2.45
N ARG A 47 -3.68 8.88 2.15
CA ARG A 47 -4.15 7.85 1.21
C ARG A 47 -3.58 8.03 -0.19
N PHE A 48 -3.46 9.26 -0.69
CA PHE A 48 -2.85 9.52 -2.00
C PHE A 48 -1.39 9.04 -2.03
N TRP A 49 -0.57 9.49 -1.09
CA TRP A 49 0.85 9.11 -1.05
C TRP A 49 1.07 7.63 -0.76
N LEU A 50 0.25 7.02 0.10
CA LEU A 50 0.28 5.59 0.33
C LEU A 50 -0.07 4.82 -0.95
N GLY A 51 -1.05 5.28 -1.72
CA GLY A 51 -1.40 4.71 -3.02
C GLY A 51 -0.25 4.78 -4.02
N VAL A 52 0.45 5.91 -4.09
CA VAL A 52 1.65 6.07 -4.93
C VAL A 52 2.71 5.03 -4.57
N ILE A 53 2.99 4.84 -3.28
CA ILE A 53 3.97 3.84 -2.79
C ILE A 53 3.54 2.42 -3.18
N ILE A 54 2.27 2.08 -3.00
CA ILE A 54 1.74 0.75 -3.36
C ILE A 54 1.89 0.51 -4.86
N VAL A 55 1.58 1.48 -5.71
CA VAL A 55 1.74 1.36 -7.17
C VAL A 55 3.21 1.15 -7.55
N ILE A 56 4.13 1.91 -6.94
CA ILE A 56 5.57 1.73 -7.17
C ILE A 56 6.00 0.32 -6.75
N ALA A 57 5.52 -0.19 -5.61
CA ALA A 57 5.83 -1.53 -5.14
C ALA A 57 5.29 -2.63 -6.07
N ILE A 58 4.09 -2.44 -6.67
CA ILE A 58 3.54 -3.35 -7.67
C ILE A 58 4.42 -3.38 -8.92
N VAL A 59 4.80 -2.22 -9.45
CA VAL A 59 5.65 -2.12 -10.65
C VAL A 59 7.02 -2.75 -10.38
N ALA A 60 7.63 -2.46 -9.23
CA ALA A 60 8.90 -3.06 -8.84
C ALA A 60 8.81 -4.58 -8.70
N SER A 61 7.74 -5.08 -8.07
CA SER A 61 7.51 -6.52 -7.92
C SER A 61 7.27 -7.21 -9.27
N ALA A 62 6.52 -6.57 -10.17
CA ALA A 62 6.32 -7.07 -11.53
C ALA A 62 7.64 -7.10 -12.31
N TYR A 63 8.43 -6.04 -12.24
CA TYR A 63 9.76 -5.99 -12.86
C TYR A 63 10.66 -7.13 -12.34
N LEU A 64 10.72 -7.33 -11.02
CA LEU A 64 11.49 -8.41 -10.41
C LEU A 64 10.97 -9.80 -10.80
N TYR A 65 9.65 -9.98 -10.90
CA TYR A 65 9.05 -11.24 -11.36
C TYR A 65 9.53 -11.62 -12.76
N PHE A 66 9.58 -10.66 -13.69
CA PHE A 66 10.06 -10.90 -15.05
C PHE A 66 11.58 -10.98 -15.14
N ARG A 67 12.32 -10.34 -14.23
CA ARG A 67 13.78 -10.29 -14.27
C ARG A 67 14.46 -11.46 -13.59
N VAL A 68 13.87 -12.00 -12.53
CA VAL A 68 14.43 -13.14 -11.78
C VAL A 68 14.09 -14.44 -12.50
N LYS A 69 15.14 -15.21 -12.86
CA LYS A 69 15.02 -16.49 -13.58
C LYS A 69 14.23 -17.54 -12.83
#